data_AF-A0A7V8NR36-F1
#
_entry.id   AF-A0A7V8NR36-F1
#
_cell.length_a   1.000
_cell.length_b   1.000
_cell.length_c   1.000
_cell.angle_alpha   90.00
_cell.angle_beta   90.00
_cell.angle_gamma   90.00
#
_symmetry.space_group_name_H-M   'P 1'
#
loop_
_entity.id
_entity.type
_entity.pdbx_description
1 polymer ?
#
loop_
_entity_poly.entity_id
_entity_poly.type
_entity_poly.pdbx_seq_one_letter_code
_entity_poly.pdbx_strand_id
1 'polypeptide(L)'
;MPTPWTARTIRGLCFLLTAGAGFAQTRTPAPANVPPNLPPGLYAVINTSMGTITAELYEKEVPNTVRNFIGLARGTRPWLDPKTRKMVLQPLYDNITFHRVIPDFMI
;
A
#
# COMPACT_ATOMS: atom_id res chain seq x y z
N MET A 1 -20.68 67.35 28.78
CA MET A 1 -19.77 68.17 27.97
C MET A 1 -18.36 67.57 28.06
N PRO A 2 -17.45 67.78 27.09
CA PRO A 2 -17.14 67.07 25.84
C PRO A 2 -16.10 65.91 25.96
N THR A 3 -15.76 65.29 24.81
CA THR A 3 -15.00 64.05 24.50
C THR A 3 -13.48 64.07 24.80
N PRO A 4 -12.71 62.95 24.65
CA PRO A 4 -12.21 62.52 23.33
C PRO A 4 -12.15 60.99 23.11
N TRP A 5 -12.72 60.55 21.98
CA TRP A 5 -12.36 59.31 21.29
C TRP A 5 -10.92 59.39 20.79
N THR A 6 -10.10 58.35 21.06
CA THR A 6 -9.08 57.79 20.15
C THR A 6 -8.42 56.58 20.84
N ALA A 7 -9.14 55.45 20.88
CA ALA A 7 -8.54 54.17 21.29
C ALA A 7 -7.88 53.50 20.08
N ARG A 8 -6.55 53.57 20.07
CA ARG A 8 -5.55 52.74 19.38
C ARG A 8 -6.10 51.55 18.56
N THR A 9 -5.97 51.71 17.26
CA THR A 9 -5.40 50.78 16.27
C THR A 9 -5.23 49.31 16.72
N ILE A 10 -6.14 48.49 16.21
CA ILE A 10 -6.01 47.05 16.02
C ILE A 10 -4.86 46.79 15.01
N ARG A 11 -3.80 46.08 15.41
CA ARG A 11 -2.86 45.40 14.50
C ARG A 11 -2.01 44.39 15.28
N GLY A 12 -2.01 43.14 14.81
CA GLY A 12 -1.25 42.01 15.36
C GLY A 12 -2.13 40.77 15.42
N LEU A 13 -2.78 40.37 14.32
CA LEU A 13 -2.18 39.58 13.23
C LEU A 13 -1.36 38.39 13.72
N CYS A 14 -2.08 37.27 13.87
CA CYS A 14 -1.68 35.91 13.49
C CYS A 14 -0.28 35.47 13.93
N PHE A 15 -0.22 34.93 15.14
CA PHE A 15 0.79 33.94 15.50
C PHE A 15 0.62 32.72 14.58
N LEU A 16 1.52 32.58 13.62
CA LEU A 16 1.59 31.44 12.71
C LEU A 16 1.87 30.18 13.55
N LEU A 17 0.83 29.37 13.74
CA LEU A 17 0.94 27.97 14.13
C LEU A 17 1.81 27.25 13.08
N THR A 18 3.07 27.01 13.41
CA THR A 18 3.90 26.04 12.68
C THR A 18 3.32 24.66 12.93
N ALA A 19 2.52 24.18 11.98
CA ALA A 19 2.05 22.81 11.93
C ALA A 19 3.27 21.88 11.81
N GLY A 20 3.56 21.13 12.87
CA GLY A 20 4.50 20.03 12.82
C GLY A 20 4.00 19.01 11.79
N ALA A 21 4.71 18.89 10.68
CA ALA A 21 4.50 17.84 9.70
C ALA A 21 4.78 16.50 10.38
N GLY A 22 3.73 15.83 10.83
CA GLY A 22 3.78 14.42 11.20
C GLY A 22 4.17 13.63 9.95
N PHE A 23 5.44 13.26 9.85
CA PHE A 23 5.87 12.22 8.93
C PHE A 23 5.14 10.94 9.33
N ALA A 24 4.03 10.65 8.66
CA ALA A 24 3.48 9.31 8.61
C ALA A 24 4.55 8.43 7.94
N GLN A 25 5.36 7.75 8.76
CA GLN A 25 6.21 6.67 8.28
C GLN A 25 5.28 5.62 7.68
N THR A 26 5.20 5.58 6.35
CA THR A 26 4.78 4.39 5.63
C THR A 26 5.72 3.29 6.10
N ARG A 27 5.22 2.40 6.96
CA ARG A 27 5.92 1.18 7.34
C ARG A 27 6.16 0.45 6.02
N THR A 28 7.36 0.56 5.48
CA THR A 28 7.81 -0.31 4.41
C THR A 28 8.21 -1.57 5.17
N PRO A 29 7.44 -2.68 5.14
CA PRO A 29 7.97 -3.92 5.65
C PRO A 29 9.19 -4.24 4.80
N ALA A 30 10.37 -4.19 5.41
CA ALA A 30 11.55 -4.82 4.84
C ALA A 30 11.21 -6.29 4.53
N PRO A 31 11.71 -6.87 3.43
CA PRO A 31 11.33 -8.21 3.03
C PRO A 31 11.93 -9.20 4.03
N ALA A 32 11.12 -9.70 4.96
CA ALA A 32 11.60 -10.50 6.09
C ALA A 32 12.30 -11.81 5.67
N ASN A 33 12.10 -12.29 4.43
CA ASN A 33 12.49 -13.65 4.02
C ASN A 33 12.94 -13.76 2.55
N VAL A 34 13.45 -12.70 1.93
CA VAL A 34 13.98 -12.80 0.54
C VAL A 34 15.31 -13.58 0.54
N PRO A 35 15.45 -14.63 -0.30
CA PRO A 35 16.69 -15.37 -0.39
C PRO A 35 17.86 -14.46 -0.82
N PRO A 36 19.04 -14.59 -0.19
CA PRO A 36 20.11 -13.57 -0.25
C PRO A 36 20.89 -13.50 -1.58
N ASN A 37 20.55 -14.31 -2.59
CA ASN A 37 21.26 -14.33 -3.87
C ASN A 37 20.30 -14.62 -5.04
N LEU A 38 19.42 -13.66 -5.32
CA LEU A 38 18.54 -13.71 -6.49
C LEU A 38 19.18 -12.99 -7.67
N PRO A 39 19.07 -13.53 -8.90
CA PRO A 39 19.44 -12.80 -10.11
C PRO A 39 18.69 -11.45 -10.22
N PRO A 40 19.17 -10.50 -11.03
CA PRO A 40 18.44 -9.27 -11.29
C PRO A 40 17.11 -9.56 -11.99
N GLY A 41 16.00 -9.25 -11.32
CA GLY A 41 14.66 -9.54 -11.80
C GLY A 41 13.56 -8.92 -10.95
N LEU A 42 12.32 -9.08 -11.40
CA LEU A 42 11.16 -8.67 -10.63
C LEU A 42 10.64 -9.87 -9.86
N TYR A 43 10.51 -9.74 -8.54
CA TYR A 43 10.10 -10.83 -7.66
C TYR A 43 8.85 -10.47 -6.86
N ALA A 44 8.01 -11.47 -6.62
CA ALA A 44 6.92 -11.45 -5.67
C ALA A 44 7.26 -12.35 -4.48
N VAL A 45 7.09 -11.82 -3.28
CA VAL A 45 7.29 -12.56 -2.03
C VAL A 45 5.93 -12.84 -1.42
N ILE A 46 5.59 -14.11 -1.31
CA ILE A 46 4.31 -14.58 -0.78
C ILE A 46 4.59 -15.21 0.58
N ASN A 47 4.14 -14.54 1.64
CA ASN A 47 4.28 -15.04 3.01
C ASN A 47 3.05 -15.88 3.34
N THR A 48 3.26 -17.17 3.63
CA THR A 48 2.21 -18.11 4.01
C THR A 48 2.49 -18.64 5.41
N SER A 49 1.49 -19.26 6.05
CA SER A 49 1.66 -19.92 7.35
C SER A 49 2.63 -21.11 7.32
N MET A 50 2.88 -21.68 6.14
CA MET A 50 3.80 -22.82 5.96
C MET A 50 5.20 -22.41 5.49
N GLY A 51 5.43 -21.12 5.26
CA GLY A 51 6.71 -20.59 4.79
C GLY A 51 6.58 -19.47 3.77
N THR A 52 7.72 -18.92 3.37
CA THR A 52 7.79 -17.86 2.36
C THR A 52 8.10 -18.45 0.99
N ILE A 53 7.32 -18.07 -0.01
CA ILE A 53 7.52 -18.43 -1.41
C ILE A 53 8.01 -17.18 -2.14
N THR A 54 9.11 -17.31 -2.89
CA THR A 54 9.62 -16.24 -3.76
C THR A 54 9.39 -16.65 -5.21
N ALA A 55 8.63 -15.85 -5.96
CA ALA A 55 8.31 -16.10 -7.37
C ALA A 55 8.92 -15.01 -8.25
N GLU A 56 9.55 -15.40 -9.36
CA GLU A 56 10.02 -14.48 -10.40
C GLU A 56 8.87 -14.11 -11.35
N LEU A 57 8.75 -12.82 -11.67
CA LEU A 57 7.73 -12.27 -12.56
C LEU A 57 8.35 -11.87 -13.91
N TYR A 58 7.93 -12.55 -14.97
CA TYR A 58 8.41 -12.30 -16.33
C TYR A 58 7.62 -11.18 -17.04
N GLU A 59 7.84 -9.93 -16.63
CA GLU A 59 7.14 -8.76 -17.20
C GLU A 59 7.42 -8.59 -18.71
N LYS A 60 8.61 -8.96 -19.17
CA LYS A 60 9.00 -8.82 -20.59
C LYS A 60 8.18 -9.71 -21.51
N GLU A 61 7.81 -10.90 -21.04
CA GLU A 61 7.05 -11.88 -21.82
C GLU A 61 5.55 -11.67 -21.67
N VAL A 62 5.09 -11.39 -20.43
CA VAL A 62 3.65 -11.32 -20.10
C VAL A 62 3.29 -10.05 -19.32
N PRO A 63 3.46 -8.86 -19.92
CA PRO A 63 3.37 -7.58 -19.21
C PRO A 63 1.99 -7.30 -18.62
N ASN A 64 0.92 -7.71 -19.31
CA ASN A 64 -0.45 -7.46 -18.85
C ASN A 64 -0.80 -8.31 -17.63
N THR A 65 -0.36 -9.56 -17.60
CA THR A 65 -0.58 -10.48 -16.46
C THR A 65 0.20 -10.04 -15.24
N VAL A 66 1.48 -9.70 -15.44
CA VAL A 66 2.34 -9.20 -14.35
C VAL A 66 1.79 -7.90 -13.78
N ARG A 67 1.36 -6.95 -14.64
CA ARG A 67 0.72 -5.71 -14.19
C ARG A 67 -0.57 -5.96 -13.41
N ASN A 68 -1.41 -6.89 -13.87
CA ASN A 68 -2.64 -7.24 -13.17
C ASN A 68 -2.34 -7.85 -11.79
N PHE A 69 -1.41 -8.81 -11.73
CA PHE A 69 -0.99 -9.44 -10.48
C PHE A 69 -0.46 -8.42 -9.47
N ILE A 70 0.46 -7.55 -9.89
CA ILE A 70 1.03 -6.49 -9.04
C ILE A 70 -0.05 -5.49 -8.61
N GLY A 71 -0.95 -5.11 -9.52
CA GLY A 71 -2.03 -4.17 -9.22
C GLY A 71 -3.02 -4.70 -8.18
N LEU A 72 -3.36 -5.99 -8.27
CA LEU A 72 -4.20 -6.66 -7.28
C LEU A 72 -3.46 -6.89 -5.95
N ALA A 73 -2.18 -7.26 -6.00
CA ALA A 73 -1.35 -7.45 -4.81
C ALA A 73 -1.14 -6.16 -4.02
N ARG A 74 -0.89 -5.03 -4.70
CA ARG A 74 -0.68 -3.72 -4.06
C ARG A 74 -1.99 -2.98 -3.76
N GLY A 75 -3.13 -3.50 -4.21
CA GLY A 75 -4.42 -2.83 -4.07
C GLY A 75 -4.55 -1.54 -4.90
N THR A 76 -3.74 -1.36 -5.95
CA THR A 76 -3.84 -0.21 -6.86
C THR A 76 -4.86 -0.43 -7.98
N ARG A 77 -5.34 -1.67 -8.16
CA ARG A 77 -6.38 -2.03 -9.12
C ARG A 77 -7.67 -2.41 -8.40
N PRO A 78 -8.81 -1.79 -8.73
CA PRO A 78 -10.08 -2.12 -8.10
C PRO A 78 -10.56 -3.50 -8.58
N TRP A 79 -11.18 -4.26 -7.67
CA TRP A 79 -11.70 -5.59 -7.93
C TRP A 79 -13.08 -5.78 -7.29
N LEU A 80 -13.83 -6.74 -7.82
CA LEU A 80 -15.17 -7.04 -7.33
C LEU A 80 -15.09 -8.00 -6.14
N ASP A 81 -15.49 -7.54 -4.96
CA ASP A 81 -15.55 -8.37 -3.77
C ASP A 81 -16.68 -9.42 -3.91
N PRO A 82 -16.38 -10.72 -3.86
CA PRO A 82 -17.41 -11.76 -4.00
C PRO A 82 -18.42 -11.78 -2.86
N LYS A 83 -18.05 -11.28 -1.66
CA LYS A 83 -18.94 -11.24 -0.49
C LYS A 83 -19.92 -10.07 -0.57
N THR A 84 -19.42 -8.89 -0.90
CA THR A 84 -20.23 -7.66 -0.90
C THR A 84 -20.77 -7.27 -2.28
N ARG A 85 -20.26 -7.88 -3.36
CA ARG A 85 -20.53 -7.55 -4.77
C ARG A 85 -20.28 -6.08 -5.12
N LYS A 86 -19.34 -5.44 -4.42
CA LYS A 86 -18.95 -4.05 -4.66
C LYS A 86 -17.53 -3.99 -5.22
N MET A 87 -17.27 -2.95 -6.01
CA MET A 87 -15.91 -2.63 -6.43
C MET A 87 -15.16 -2.04 -5.23
N VAL A 88 -14.08 -2.69 -4.83
CA VAL A 88 -13.22 -2.28 -3.72
C VAL A 88 -11.80 -2.03 -4.22
N LEU A 89 -11.11 -1.08 -3.60
CA LEU A 89 -9.73 -0.73 -3.90
C LEU A 89 -8.86 -1.07 -2.68
N GLN A 90 -8.50 -2.34 -2.55
CA GLN A 90 -7.69 -2.87 -1.47
C GLN A 90 -6.84 -4.04 -1.98
N PRO A 91 -5.74 -4.40 -1.30
CA PRO A 91 -4.96 -5.59 -1.64
C PRO A 91 -5.84 -6.85 -1.68
N LEU A 92 -5.81 -7.57 -2.80
CA LEU A 92 -6.64 -8.76 -3.00
C LEU A 92 -6.05 -10.00 -2.31
N TYR A 93 -4.72 -10.15 -2.33
CA TYR A 93 -4.04 -11.37 -1.90
C TYR A 93 -3.72 -11.41 -0.40
N ASP A 94 -4.12 -10.40 0.37
CA ASP A 94 -3.89 -10.36 1.80
C ASP A 94 -4.88 -11.28 2.54
N ASN A 95 -4.35 -12.16 3.40
CA ASN A 95 -5.12 -13.08 4.25
C ASN A 95 -6.08 -14.02 3.48
N ILE A 96 -5.74 -14.39 2.24
CA ILE A 96 -6.48 -15.41 1.50
C ILE A 96 -5.85 -16.79 1.70
N THR A 97 -6.65 -17.84 1.50
CA THR A 97 -6.20 -19.23 1.58
C THR A 97 -6.09 -19.86 0.19
N PHE A 98 -5.14 -20.79 0.03
CA PHE A 98 -5.10 -21.67 -1.12
C PHE A 98 -6.21 -22.72 -0.96
N HIS A 99 -7.28 -22.56 -1.75
CA HIS A 99 -8.48 -23.38 -1.62
C HIS A 99 -8.35 -24.72 -2.36
N ARG A 100 -7.37 -24.88 -3.25
CA ARG A 100 -7.15 -26.09 -4.03
C ARG A 100 -5.69 -26.49 -3.96
N VAL A 101 -5.42 -27.62 -3.32
CA VAL A 101 -4.08 -28.20 -3.19
C VAL A 101 -4.14 -29.62 -3.70
N ILE A 102 -3.42 -29.91 -4.76
CA ILE A 102 -3.27 -31.26 -5.32
C ILE A 102 -1.79 -31.63 -5.22
N PRO A 103 -1.43 -32.62 -4.38
CA PRO A 103 -0.05 -33.09 -4.27
C PRO A 103 0.54 -33.41 -5.64
N ASP A 104 1.80 -33.03 -5.84
CA ASP A 104 2.56 -33.28 -7.07
C ASP A 104 1.99 -32.64 -8.35
N PHE A 105 1.04 -31.70 -8.23
CA PHE A 105 0.45 -31.02 -9.39
C PHE A 105 0.39 -29.49 -9.25
N MET A 106 -0.43 -28.97 -8.33
CA MET A 106 -0.65 -27.52 -8.20
C MET A 106 -1.22 -27.12 -6.84
N ILE A 107 -1.06 -25.83 -6.55
CA ILE A 107 -1.53 -25.10 -5.36
C ILE A 107 -2.20 -23.81 -5.84
#